data_AF-A0A6S5RNH5-F1
#
_entry.id   AF-A0A6S5RNH5-F1
#
_cell.length_a   1.000
_cell.length_b   1.000
_cell.length_c   1.000
_cell.angle_alpha   90.00
_cell.angle_beta   90.00
_cell.angle_gamma   90.00
#
_symmetry.space_group_name_H-M   'P 1'
#
loop_
_entity.id
_entity.type
_entity.pdbx_description
1 polymer ?
#
loop_
_entity_poly.entity_id
_entity_poly.type
_entity_poly.pdbx_seq_one_letter_code
_entity_poly.pdbx_strand_id
1 'polypeptide(L)'
;MNIESARDLLPSAVQRIADAVGLAAALRLVEQLGGTSWYFAQGHGRHGQARVAALEEIVGEDAARRLTFLMNEREVVYIPKCDKAIRRLRDAEIHRQFDQAVREGVSTNTVVNELARTYEISDRQVWRILKVAPLDLPGSSDLTPDLFD
;
A
#
# COMPACT_ATOMS: atom_id res chain seq x y z
N MET A 1 0.89 11.54 7.03
CA MET A 1 0.51 10.51 6.05
C MET A 1 -1.01 10.50 5.98
N ASN A 2 -1.62 11.05 4.92
CA ASN A 2 -3.08 11.06 4.79
C ASN A 2 -3.56 9.63 4.43
N ILE A 3 -4.47 9.10 5.24
CA ILE A 3 -4.97 7.73 5.13
C ILE A 3 -5.74 7.53 3.82
N GLU A 4 -6.35 8.60 3.28
CA GLU A 4 -7.11 8.57 2.04
C GLU A 4 -6.21 8.41 0.82
N SER A 5 -5.08 9.13 0.78
CA SER A 5 -4.08 9.03 -0.29
C SER A 5 -3.48 7.63 -0.44
N ALA A 6 -3.41 6.87 0.67
CA ALA A 6 -2.91 5.50 0.63
C ALA A 6 -3.89 4.55 -0.09
N ARG A 7 -5.19 4.83 -0.04
CA ARG A 7 -6.24 3.98 -0.62
C ARG A 7 -6.19 3.97 -2.15
N ASP A 8 -6.01 5.13 -2.78
CA ASP A 8 -5.99 5.26 -4.24
C ASP A 8 -4.81 4.54 -4.89
N LEU A 9 -3.77 4.24 -4.09
CA LEU A 9 -2.60 3.50 -4.53
C LEU A 9 -2.78 1.99 -4.44
N LEU A 10 -3.77 1.52 -3.68
CA LEU A 10 -4.05 0.10 -3.52
C LEU A 10 -4.61 -0.48 -4.83
N PRO A 11 -4.35 -1.77 -5.12
CA PRO A 11 -5.03 -2.47 -6.20
C PRO A 11 -6.55 -2.43 -6.04
N SER A 12 -7.29 -2.37 -7.14
CA SER A 12 -8.76 -2.28 -7.15
C SER A 12 -9.45 -3.37 -6.32
N ALA A 13 -8.88 -4.58 -6.29
CA ALA A 13 -9.37 -5.66 -5.43
C ALA A 13 -9.31 -5.30 -3.92
N VAL A 14 -8.22 -4.68 -3.47
CA VAL A 14 -8.05 -4.29 -2.06
C VAL A 14 -8.87 -3.06 -1.73
N GLN A 15 -9.05 -2.14 -2.68
CA GLN A 15 -9.99 -1.02 -2.51
C GLN A 15 -11.42 -1.53 -2.26
N ARG A 16 -11.89 -2.52 -3.03
CA ARG A 16 -13.21 -3.15 -2.81
C ARG A 16 -13.33 -3.84 -1.45
N ILE A 17 -12.26 -4.49 -1.00
CA ILE A 17 -12.21 -5.09 0.35
C ILE A 17 -12.29 -3.98 1.40
N ALA A 18 -11.51 -2.90 1.25
CA ALA A 18 -11.53 -1.76 2.15
C ALA A 18 -12.89 -1.06 2.20
N ASP A 19 -13.63 -1.00 1.09
CA ASP A 19 -15.01 -0.47 1.07
C ASP A 19 -15.97 -1.29 1.93
N ALA A 20 -15.78 -2.61 1.99
CA ALA A 20 -16.69 -3.49 2.70
C ALA A 20 -16.37 -3.64 4.18
N VAL A 21 -15.08 -3.61 4.56
CA VAL A 21 -14.64 -3.89 5.93
C VAL A 21 -13.79 -2.80 6.57
N GLY A 22 -13.59 -1.69 5.87
CA GLY A 22 -12.68 -0.63 6.28
C GLY A 22 -11.22 -0.94 5.93
N LEU A 23 -10.43 0.12 5.81
CA LEU A 23 -9.03 0.05 5.40
C LEU A 23 -8.18 -0.78 6.37
N ALA A 24 -8.40 -0.66 7.67
CA ALA A 24 -7.62 -1.37 8.68
C ALA A 24 -7.74 -2.90 8.54
N ALA A 25 -8.95 -3.43 8.32
CA ALA A 25 -9.18 -4.85 8.11
C ALA A 25 -8.64 -5.32 6.76
N ALA A 26 -8.79 -4.51 5.71
CA ALA A 26 -8.20 -4.80 4.40
C ALA A 26 -6.66 -4.91 4.45
N LEU A 27 -6.00 -4.04 5.21
CA LEU A 27 -4.55 -4.08 5.38
C LEU A 27 -4.08 -5.32 6.14
N ARG A 28 -4.79 -5.74 7.22
CA ARG A 28 -4.48 -7.01 7.91
C ARG A 28 -4.62 -8.21 6.98
N LEU A 29 -5.64 -8.20 6.13
CA LEU A 29 -5.84 -9.25 5.14
C LEU A 29 -4.68 -9.32 4.14
N VAL A 30 -4.22 -8.16 3.65
CA VAL A 30 -3.05 -8.08 2.76
C VAL A 30 -1.77 -8.51 3.47
N GLU A 31 -1.58 -8.16 4.73
CA GLU A 31 -0.42 -8.56 5.52
C GLU A 31 -0.33 -10.08 5.69
N GLN A 32 -1.45 -10.74 6.00
CA GLN A 32 -1.47 -12.18 6.28
C GLN A 32 -1.58 -13.04 5.01
N LEU A 33 -2.36 -12.58 4.01
CA LEU A 33 -2.70 -13.38 2.83
C LEU A 33 -2.14 -12.81 1.52
N GLY A 34 -1.40 -11.71 1.57
CA GLY A 34 -0.85 -11.04 0.40
C GLY A 34 0.01 -11.97 -0.46
N GLY A 35 -0.30 -12.02 -1.75
CA GLY A 35 0.38 -12.87 -2.73
C GLY A 35 -0.17 -14.29 -2.77
N THR A 36 -1.29 -14.55 -2.10
CA THR A 36 -1.95 -15.85 -2.08
C THR A 36 -3.37 -15.76 -2.64
N SER A 37 -3.92 -16.94 -2.91
CA SER A 37 -5.28 -17.12 -3.39
C SER A 37 -6.14 -17.61 -2.23
N TRP A 38 -7.21 -16.90 -1.91
CA TRP A 38 -8.11 -17.21 -0.82
C TRP A 38 -9.48 -17.67 -1.31
N TYR A 39 -10.05 -18.67 -0.64
CA TYR A 39 -11.40 -19.14 -0.90
C TYR A 39 -12.32 -18.75 0.27
N PHE A 40 -13.28 -17.86 0.02
CA PHE A 40 -14.24 -17.38 1.00
C PHE A 40 -15.36 -18.40 1.21
N ALA A 41 -15.16 -19.35 2.14
CA ALA A 41 -16.10 -20.43 2.41
C ALA A 41 -17.28 -20.01 3.29
N GLN A 42 -18.46 -20.61 3.08
CA GLN A 42 -19.66 -20.44 3.94
C GLN A 42 -19.65 -21.32 5.22
N GLY A 43 -18.53 -21.96 5.55
CA GLY A 43 -18.50 -22.85 6.71
C GLY A 43 -19.09 -24.24 6.47
N HIS A 44 -19.34 -24.65 5.22
CA HIS A 44 -19.80 -26.00 4.90
C HIS A 44 -18.68 -27.04 5.10
N GLY A 45 -18.95 -28.04 5.95
CA GLY A 45 -17.99 -29.09 6.29
C GLY A 45 -16.77 -28.59 7.07
N ARG A 46 -15.93 -29.53 7.53
CA ARG A 46 -14.80 -29.22 8.42
C ARG A 46 -13.80 -28.21 7.82
N HIS A 47 -13.50 -28.35 6.53
CA HIS A 47 -12.57 -27.44 5.83
C HIS A 47 -13.16 -26.06 5.54
N GLY A 48 -14.48 -25.94 5.41
CA GLY A 48 -15.17 -24.66 5.30
C GLY A 48 -15.14 -23.92 6.62
N GLN A 49 -15.47 -24.61 7.72
CA GLN A 49 -15.45 -24.04 9.07
C GLN A 49 -14.06 -23.52 9.46
N ALA A 50 -13.02 -24.29 9.16
CA ALA A 50 -11.64 -23.87 9.41
C ALA A 50 -11.25 -22.60 8.63
N ARG A 51 -11.72 -22.43 7.39
CA ARG A 51 -11.47 -21.21 6.60
C ARG A 51 -12.22 -20.00 7.13
N VAL A 52 -13.47 -20.19 7.58
CA VAL A 52 -14.24 -19.12 8.24
C VAL A 52 -13.50 -18.66 9.49
N ALA A 53 -13.14 -19.59 10.39
CA ALA A 53 -12.42 -19.26 11.61
C ALA A 53 -11.08 -18.52 11.34
N ALA A 54 -10.31 -18.98 10.35
CA ALA A 54 -9.07 -18.30 9.96
C ALA A 54 -9.30 -16.89 9.42
N LEU A 55 -10.38 -16.66 8.67
CA LEU A 55 -10.73 -15.32 8.19
C LEU A 55 -11.16 -14.41 9.35
N GLU A 56 -11.97 -14.94 10.27
CA GLU A 56 -12.43 -14.22 11.47
C GLU A 56 -11.26 -13.82 12.38
N GLU A 57 -10.23 -14.65 12.50
CA GLU A 57 -9.01 -14.33 13.25
C GLU A 57 -8.26 -13.13 12.66
N ILE A 58 -8.26 -13.00 11.32
CA ILE A 58 -7.54 -11.94 10.63
C ILE A 58 -8.31 -10.61 10.67
N VAL A 59 -9.60 -10.63 10.34
CA VAL A 59 -10.39 -9.41 10.12
C VAL A 59 -11.48 -9.15 11.15
N GLY A 60 -11.78 -10.11 12.03
CA GLY A 60 -12.92 -10.09 12.95
C GLY A 60 -14.19 -10.67 12.32
N GLU A 61 -15.11 -11.12 13.16
CA GLU A 61 -16.33 -11.85 12.76
C GLU A 61 -17.20 -11.06 11.76
N ASP A 62 -17.53 -9.81 12.09
CA ASP A 62 -18.38 -8.98 11.25
C ASP A 62 -17.76 -8.66 9.89
N ALA A 63 -16.45 -8.47 9.85
CA ALA A 63 -15.72 -8.21 8.62
C ALA A 63 -15.63 -9.49 7.76
N ALA A 64 -15.34 -10.63 8.38
CA ALA A 64 -15.32 -11.92 7.69
C ALA A 64 -16.67 -12.22 7.05
N ARG A 65 -17.77 -12.00 7.77
CA ARG A 65 -19.14 -12.18 7.25
C ARG A 65 -19.40 -11.29 6.03
N ARG A 66 -19.03 -10.00 6.09
CA ARG A 66 -19.19 -9.06 4.96
C ARG A 66 -18.35 -9.46 3.75
N LEU A 67 -17.10 -9.89 3.95
CA LEU A 67 -16.22 -10.32 2.85
C LEU A 67 -16.72 -11.60 2.20
N THR A 68 -17.16 -12.58 2.99
CA THR A 68 -17.72 -13.83 2.47
C THR A 68 -18.98 -13.56 1.65
N PHE A 69 -19.85 -12.64 2.09
CA PHE A 69 -21.01 -12.20 1.31
C PHE A 69 -20.60 -11.49 0.01
N LEU A 70 -19.61 -10.57 0.07
CA LEU A 70 -19.17 -9.78 -1.08
C LEU A 70 -18.48 -10.63 -2.16
N MET A 71 -17.69 -11.63 -1.76
CA MET A 71 -16.71 -12.27 -2.65
C MET A 71 -17.24 -13.44 -3.46
N ASN A 72 -18.52 -13.79 -3.35
CA ASN A 72 -19.20 -14.88 -4.07
C ASN A 72 -18.53 -16.26 -3.90
N GLU A 73 -19.30 -17.25 -3.47
CA GLU A 73 -18.84 -18.55 -2.95
C GLU A 73 -18.10 -19.47 -3.94
N ARG A 74 -17.95 -19.06 -5.19
CA ARG A 74 -17.57 -19.92 -6.32
C ARG A 74 -16.22 -19.60 -6.93
N GLU A 75 -15.56 -18.52 -6.50
CA GLU A 75 -14.27 -18.12 -7.05
C GLU A 75 -13.19 -18.05 -5.97
N VAL A 76 -11.98 -18.47 -6.37
CA VAL A 76 -10.78 -18.27 -5.58
C VAL A 76 -10.26 -16.86 -5.87
N VAL A 77 -10.24 -16.01 -4.85
CA VAL A 77 -9.87 -14.60 -4.99
C VAL A 77 -8.38 -14.43 -4.70
N TYR A 78 -7.65 -13.88 -5.65
CA TYR A 78 -6.26 -13.49 -5.42
C TYR A 78 -6.18 -12.24 -4.56
N ILE A 79 -5.42 -12.31 -3.46
CA ILE A 79 -5.16 -11.20 -2.54
C ILE A 79 -3.79 -10.57 -2.91
N PRO A 80 -3.74 -9.36 -3.47
CA PRO A 80 -2.47 -8.78 -3.91
C PRO A 80 -1.68 -8.19 -2.72
N LYS A 81 -0.34 -8.32 -2.77
CA LYS A 81 0.59 -7.84 -1.73
C LYS A 81 0.64 -6.31 -1.52
N CYS A 82 0.03 -5.54 -2.42
CA CYS A 82 0.15 -4.08 -2.44
C CYS A 82 1.58 -3.54 -2.59
N ASP A 83 2.57 -4.37 -2.98
CA ASP A 83 3.98 -3.94 -3.15
C ASP A 83 4.12 -2.69 -4.02
N LYS A 84 3.33 -2.59 -5.09
CA LYS A 84 3.32 -1.41 -5.97
C LYS A 84 2.80 -0.16 -5.26
N ALA A 85 1.77 -0.29 -4.44
CA ALA A 85 1.20 0.79 -3.64
C ALA A 85 2.22 1.28 -2.60
N ILE A 86 2.84 0.33 -1.89
CA ILE A 86 3.87 0.59 -0.87
C ILE A 86 5.07 1.31 -1.49
N ARG A 87 5.56 0.83 -2.64
CA ARG A 87 6.65 1.47 -3.38
C ARG A 87 6.29 2.91 -3.75
N ARG A 88 5.08 3.14 -4.26
CA ARG A 88 4.61 4.47 -4.62
C ARG A 88 4.51 5.43 -3.43
N LEU A 89 4.03 4.96 -2.27
CA LEU A 89 4.01 5.75 -1.03
C LEU A 89 5.41 6.11 -0.57
N ARG A 90 6.33 5.14 -0.58
CA ARG A 90 7.75 5.38 -0.28
C ARG A 90 8.33 6.42 -1.23
N ASP A 91 8.11 6.27 -2.53
CA ASP A 91 8.66 7.17 -3.55
C ASP A 91 8.15 8.60 -3.34
N ALA A 92 6.86 8.79 -3.05
CA ALA A 92 6.29 10.10 -2.72
C ALA A 92 6.91 10.72 -1.45
N GLU A 93 7.17 9.91 -0.43
CA GLU A 93 7.83 10.38 0.79
C GLU A 93 9.31 10.75 0.55
N ILE A 94 10.01 10.01 -0.32
CA ILE A 94 11.38 10.35 -0.76
C ILE A 94 11.40 11.73 -1.42
N HIS A 95 10.45 12.04 -2.32
CA HIS A 95 10.31 13.38 -2.89
C HIS A 95 10.11 14.44 -1.80
N ARG A 96 9.15 14.22 -0.89
CA ARG A 96 8.85 15.17 0.18
C ARG A 96 10.07 15.48 1.07
N GLN A 97 10.80 14.43 1.48
CA GLN A 97 11.99 14.60 2.32
C GLN A 97 13.14 15.26 1.55
N PHE A 98 13.31 14.90 0.28
CA PHE A 98 14.32 15.51 -0.58
C PHE A 98 14.09 17.01 -0.74
N ASP A 99 12.88 17.41 -1.12
CA ASP A 99 12.53 18.82 -1.33
C ASP A 99 12.69 19.63 -0.04
N GLN A 100 12.30 19.06 1.09
CA GLN A 100 12.46 19.71 2.39
C GLN A 100 13.94 19.94 2.72
N ALA A 101 14.78 18.92 2.60
CA ALA A 101 16.20 19.02 2.94
C ALA A 101 16.97 19.96 2.01
N VAL A 102 16.63 19.98 0.71
CA VAL A 102 17.21 20.94 -0.24
C VAL A 102 16.80 22.37 0.11
N ARG A 103 15.54 22.62 0.50
CA ARG A 103 15.08 23.94 0.98
C ARG A 103 15.80 24.39 2.25
N GLU A 104 16.20 23.45 3.10
CA GLU A 104 17.00 23.69 4.30
C GLU A 104 18.49 23.91 4.01
N GLY A 105 18.91 23.88 2.73
CA GLY A 105 20.27 24.13 2.29
C GLY A 105 21.20 22.92 2.39
N VAL A 106 20.67 21.72 2.61
CA VAL A 106 21.47 20.49 2.62
C VAL A 106 21.87 20.13 1.19
N SER A 107 23.13 19.75 0.99
CA SER A 107 23.61 19.39 -0.33
C SER A 107 22.87 18.17 -0.88
N THR A 108 22.51 18.20 -2.15
CA THR A 108 21.75 17.14 -2.83
C THR A 108 22.38 15.76 -2.64
N ASN A 109 23.70 15.66 -2.75
CA ASN A 109 24.42 14.40 -2.56
C ASN A 109 24.35 13.88 -1.12
N THR A 110 24.33 14.77 -0.12
CA THR A 110 24.14 14.39 1.28
C THR A 110 22.75 13.79 1.48
N VAL A 111 21.72 14.48 1.00
CA VAL A 111 20.32 14.06 1.11
C VAL A 111 20.09 12.71 0.44
N VAL A 112 20.58 12.53 -0.79
CA VAL A 112 20.43 11.26 -1.52
C VAL A 112 21.09 10.10 -0.78
N ASN A 113 22.28 10.31 -0.22
CA ASN A 113 22.97 9.28 0.55
C ASN A 113 22.24 8.93 1.85
N GLU A 114 21.64 9.92 2.52
CA GLU A 114 20.79 9.69 3.70
C GLU A 114 19.53 8.91 3.34
N LEU A 115 18.79 9.34 2.31
CA LEU A 115 17.59 8.64 1.84
C LEU A 115 17.88 7.21 1.41
N ALA A 116 19.00 6.97 0.72
CA ALA A 116 19.43 5.63 0.33
C ALA A 116 19.58 4.70 1.54
N ARG A 117 20.20 5.18 2.62
CA ARG A 117 20.36 4.42 3.87
C ARG A 117 19.03 4.23 4.60
N THR A 118 18.23 5.29 4.73
CA THR A 118 16.94 5.27 5.45
C THR A 118 15.94 4.30 4.83
N TYR A 119 15.90 4.22 3.49
CA TYR A 119 14.97 3.37 2.76
C TYR A 119 15.58 2.05 2.27
N GLU A 120 16.83 1.76 2.66
CA GLU A 120 17.57 0.56 2.28
C GLU A 120 17.57 0.30 0.76
N ILE A 121 17.80 1.36 -0.02
CA ILE A 121 17.88 1.34 -1.48
C ILE A 121 19.18 1.98 -1.96
N SER A 122 19.60 1.69 -3.19
CA SER A 122 20.79 2.36 -3.74
C SER A 122 20.54 3.84 -4.00
N ASP A 123 21.60 4.63 -3.88
CA ASP A 123 21.68 6.00 -4.39
C ASP A 123 21.10 6.14 -5.81
N ARG A 124 21.44 5.20 -6.71
CA ARG A 124 20.91 5.12 -8.07
C ARG A 124 19.40 4.94 -8.12
N GLN A 125 18.84 4.18 -7.18
CA GLN A 125 17.39 4.02 -7.08
C GLN A 125 16.73 5.30 -6.56
N VAL A 126 17.33 6.00 -5.58
CA VAL A 126 16.84 7.32 -5.13
C VAL A 126 16.81 8.30 -6.30
N TRP A 127 17.91 8.41 -7.05
CA TRP A 127 17.95 9.26 -8.25
C TRP A 127 16.91 8.88 -9.30
N ARG A 128 16.66 7.58 -9.49
CA ARG A 128 15.62 7.12 -10.41
C ARG A 128 14.23 7.55 -9.95
N ILE A 129 13.96 7.49 -8.65
CA ILE A 129 12.71 7.94 -8.05
C ILE A 129 12.55 9.45 -8.28
N LEU A 130 13.55 10.25 -7.92
CA LEU A 130 13.52 11.71 -8.03
C LEU A 130 13.35 12.23 -9.47
N LYS A 131 13.73 11.43 -10.48
CA LYS A 131 13.53 11.76 -11.90
C LYS A 131 12.12 11.48 -12.41
N VAL A 132 11.34 10.68 -11.71
CA VAL A 132 9.93 10.43 -12.02
C VAL A 132 9.12 11.52 -11.32
N ALA A 133 8.13 12.09 -12.00
CA ALA A 133 7.25 13.07 -11.37
C ALA A 133 6.59 12.44 -10.12
N PRO A 134 6.55 13.15 -8.97
CA PRO A 134 5.88 12.66 -7.79
C PRO A 134 4.41 12.38 -8.09
N LEU A 135 3.80 11.48 -7.32
CA LEU A 135 2.36 11.33 -7.36
C LEU A 135 1.70 12.68 -7.06
N ASP A 136 0.72 13.06 -7.87
CA ASP A 136 -0.07 14.25 -7.66
C ASP A 136 -1.02 13.99 -6.47
N LEU A 137 -0.47 14.14 -5.27
CA LEU A 137 -1.20 14.01 -4.03
C LEU A 137 -1.88 15.37 -3.76
N PRO A 138 -3.19 15.44 -3.52
CA PRO A 138 -3.85 16.71 -3.23
C PRO A 138 -3.17 17.37 -2.02
N GLY A 139 -2.46 18.47 -2.27
CA GLY A 139 -1.59 19.17 -1.31
C GLY A 139 -0.12 19.33 -1.73
N SER A 140 0.33 18.73 -2.85
CA SER A 140 1.70 18.88 -3.39
C SER A 140 1.81 19.82 -4.60
N SER A 141 0.74 20.53 -4.96
CA SER A 141 0.79 21.54 -6.02
C SER A 141 1.48 22.79 -5.51
N ASP A 142 2.80 22.75 -5.55
CA ASP A 142 3.71 23.82 -5.94
C ASP A 142 5.12 23.24 -5.78
N LEU A 143 6.08 23.70 -6.58
CA LEU A 143 7.51 23.37 -6.49
C LEU A 143 7.99 22.23 -7.40
N THR A 144 8.09 22.56 -8.68
CA THR A 144 9.28 22.16 -9.44
C THR A 144 9.82 23.38 -10.17
N PRO A 145 10.88 24.04 -9.65
CA PRO A 145 11.80 24.78 -10.48
C PRO A 145 13.00 23.87 -10.81
N ASP A 146 13.12 23.53 -12.09
CA ASP A 146 14.32 23.13 -12.84
C ASP A 146 15.60 22.91 -12.01
N LEU A 147 15.71 21.74 -11.37
CA LEU A 147 16.88 21.31 -10.57
C LEU A 147 17.88 20.46 -11.38
N PHE A 148 17.86 20.56 -12.70
CA PHE A 148 18.78 19.83 -13.59
C PHE A 148 19.35 20.76 -14.68
N ASP A 149 20.22 21.68 -14.26
CA ASP A 149 21.29 22.26 -15.11
C ASP A 149 22.65 22.02 -14.43
#